data_AF-A0A317KDB0-F1
#
_entry.id   AF-A0A317KDB0-F1
#
_cell.length_a   1.000
_cell.length_b   1.000
_cell.length_c   1.000
_cell.angle_alpha   90.00
_cell.angle_beta   90.00
_cell.angle_gamma   90.00
#
_symmetry.space_group_name_H-M   'P 1'
#
loop_
_entity.id
_entity.type
_entity.pdbx_description
1 polymer ?
#
loop_
_entity_poly.entity_id
_entity_poly.type
_entity_poly.pdbx_seq_one_letter_code
_entity_poly.pdbx_strand_id
1 'polypeptide(L)'
;MSGDHLSAAAAVVAYQAVTLTELRSLFDQVDFDLKEVLERERRVSDTLDSVESEFDAVRARLHAMGVLVPAQTSQPIAAATVSVETPRQPRYGVPIVPTEGDFDQLVRLAEARLDLLGIDLTRDPLQQVLPPGQTARSLRSYTEEHGDISWDKTDWMVVLVAGALATLLDVILVRIPQDSTFLGETQTGSPLTKWLQNKDRAKDVHARFFKGFEKLAKVPYDHSTTKATGGLVSGMRPATHRLQSLGHDPALGFLYGVADLMHGTGTYIDKAGKLLQVPTNHDPVDLITALITQVRHLLSDVYTPAGLQPPFFSLLQLGQVNSPFALGPSGVKVPWTDVARYMYTRGYDLRHFFTMGITPGVVSAIIRGYWLLKSYATGGTAAQRKLEHAKLTSMLLLGHTIATSGTLLKTGLLFGMNPAALNYNQILAMAPATIAWFKEAIARDHRINQALQKEWESLLTESEGQS
;
A
#
# COMPACT_ATOMS: atom_id res chain seq x y z
N MET A 1 35.87 27.14 27.01
CA MET A 1 36.34 25.75 27.18
C MET A 1 35.16 24.78 27.03
N SER A 2 34.58 24.71 25.82
CA SER A 2 33.64 23.65 25.43
C SER A 2 34.33 22.85 24.31
N GLY A 3 35.36 22.10 24.70
CA GLY A 3 36.09 21.24 23.77
C GLY A 3 35.27 19.98 23.54
N ASP A 4 34.75 19.84 22.33
CA ASP A 4 34.69 18.61 21.51
C ASP A 4 34.36 17.24 22.16
N HIS A 5 33.60 17.21 23.25
CA HIS A 5 33.18 15.95 23.90
C HIS A 5 32.39 15.00 22.98
N LEU A 6 31.70 15.55 21.97
CA LEU A 6 30.99 14.76 20.95
C LEU A 6 31.94 14.10 19.95
N SER A 7 33.00 14.79 19.54
CA SER A 7 34.03 14.24 18.65
C SER A 7 34.84 13.15 19.36
N ALA A 8 35.22 13.41 20.62
CA ALA A 8 35.89 12.44 21.48
C ALA A 8 35.04 11.17 21.69
N ALA A 9 33.74 11.32 21.94
CA ALA A 9 32.83 10.18 22.06
C ALA A 9 32.66 9.42 20.73
N ALA A 10 32.58 10.13 19.60
CA ALA A 10 32.48 9.50 18.28
C ALA A 10 33.73 8.67 17.94
N ALA A 11 34.93 9.16 18.26
CA ALA A 11 36.18 8.42 18.08
C ALA A 11 36.20 7.13 18.91
N VAL A 12 35.80 7.19 20.18
CA VAL A 12 35.74 6.00 21.05
C VAL A 12 34.73 4.97 20.54
N VAL A 13 33.53 5.40 20.12
CA VAL A 13 32.50 4.50 19.57
C VAL A 13 32.97 3.85 18.27
N ALA A 14 33.60 4.60 17.37
CA ALA A 14 34.16 4.07 16.14
C ALA A 14 35.28 3.05 16.42
N TYR A 15 36.19 3.36 17.34
CA TYR A 15 37.25 2.43 17.77
C TYR A 15 36.70 1.11 18.33
N GLN A 16 35.66 1.17 19.16
CA GLN A 16 35.01 -0.02 19.70
C GLN A 16 34.36 -0.87 18.59
N ALA A 17 33.64 -0.25 17.66
CA ALA A 17 33.01 -0.93 16.53
C ALA A 17 34.03 -1.63 15.62
N VAL A 18 35.16 -0.95 15.35
CA VAL A 18 36.27 -1.49 14.58
C VAL A 18 36.91 -2.68 15.28
N THR A 19 37.21 -2.53 16.57
CA THR A 19 37.85 -3.57 17.39
C THR A 19 37.00 -4.83 17.47
N LEU A 20 35.67 -4.68 17.62
CA LEU A 20 34.72 -5.81 17.61
C LEU A 20 34.70 -6.53 16.26
N THR A 21 34.81 -5.80 15.16
CA THR A 21 34.84 -6.39 13.81
C THR A 21 36.17 -7.13 13.55
N GLU A 22 37.31 -6.59 14.00
CA GLU A 22 38.61 -7.26 13.94
C GLU A 22 38.61 -8.56 14.78
N LEU A 23 38.06 -8.51 15.99
CA LEU A 23 37.91 -9.68 16.86
C LEU A 23 37.06 -10.77 16.19
N ARG A 24 35.94 -10.40 15.58
CA ARG A 24 35.11 -11.34 14.80
C ARG A 24 35.89 -12.01 13.67
N SER A 25 36.65 -11.22 12.90
CA SER A 25 37.48 -11.78 11.81
C SER A 25 38.54 -12.74 12.33
N LEU A 26 39.10 -12.49 13.51
CA LEU A 26 40.04 -13.41 14.17
C LEU A 26 39.35 -14.70 14.61
N PHE A 27 38.15 -14.61 15.18
CA PHE A 27 37.36 -15.79 15.56
C PHE A 27 36.97 -16.64 14.35
N ASP A 28 36.54 -16.03 13.25
CA ASP A 28 36.22 -16.74 12.00
C ASP A 28 37.46 -17.48 11.46
N GLN A 29 38.65 -16.88 11.59
CA GLN A 29 39.90 -17.50 11.17
C GLN A 29 40.30 -18.67 12.09
N VAL A 30 40.09 -18.52 13.40
CA VAL A 30 40.33 -19.61 14.37
C VAL A 30 39.37 -20.78 14.14
N ASP A 31 38.08 -20.52 13.85
CA ASP A 31 37.10 -21.58 13.56
C ASP A 31 37.42 -22.31 12.23
N PHE A 32 37.89 -21.57 11.22
CA PHE A 32 38.37 -22.16 9.97
C PHE A 32 39.59 -23.07 10.21
N ASP A 33 40.60 -22.57 10.93
CA ASP A 33 41.81 -23.35 11.25
C ASP A 33 41.46 -24.59 12.09
N LEU A 34 40.49 -24.48 13.01
CA LEU A 34 40.01 -25.60 13.82
C LEU A 34 39.33 -26.68 12.97
N LYS A 35 38.49 -26.29 12.02
CA LYS A 35 37.87 -27.24 11.07
C LYS A 35 38.91 -27.96 10.23
N GLU A 36 39.93 -27.26 9.75
CA GLU A 36 41.02 -27.88 8.99
C GLU A 36 41.78 -28.93 9.83
N VAL A 37 42.05 -28.62 11.11
CA VAL A 37 42.68 -29.56 12.04
C VAL A 37 41.81 -30.79 12.27
N LEU A 38 40.51 -30.62 12.51
CA LEU A 38 39.57 -31.72 12.72
C LEU A 38 39.40 -32.60 11.47
N GLU A 39 39.36 -32.01 10.28
CA GLU A 39 39.37 -32.78 9.03
C GLU A 39 40.67 -33.56 8.84
N ARG A 40 41.80 -32.98 9.25
CA ARG A 40 43.09 -33.67 9.19
C ARG A 40 43.13 -34.85 10.16
N GLU A 41 42.60 -34.69 11.37
CA GLU A 41 42.46 -35.78 12.34
C GLU A 41 41.58 -36.90 11.79
N ARG A 42 40.43 -36.55 11.20
CA ARG A 42 39.53 -37.53 10.58
C ARG A 42 40.19 -38.28 9.42
N ARG A 43 40.91 -37.59 8.54
CA ARG A 43 41.69 -38.23 7.46
C ARG A 43 42.73 -39.20 8.02
N VAL A 44 43.40 -38.84 9.11
CA VAL A 44 44.37 -39.72 9.78
C VAL A 44 43.67 -40.97 10.34
N SER A 45 42.51 -40.81 10.99
CA SER A 45 41.69 -41.93 11.46
C SER A 45 41.26 -42.85 10.33
N ASP A 46 40.73 -42.31 9.24
CA ASP A 46 40.29 -43.10 8.07
C ASP A 46 41.45 -43.88 7.44
N THR A 47 42.66 -43.27 7.38
CA THR A 47 43.85 -43.98 6.92
C THR A 47 44.30 -45.09 7.88
N LEU A 48 44.15 -44.91 9.19
CA LEU A 48 44.47 -45.95 10.17
C LEU A 48 43.50 -47.13 10.06
N ASP A 49 42.20 -46.86 9.91
CA ASP A 49 41.17 -47.89 9.70
C ASP A 49 41.40 -48.67 8.39
N SER A 50 41.80 -47.98 7.32
CA SER A 50 42.16 -48.61 6.05
C SER A 50 43.39 -49.52 6.21
N VAL A 51 44.41 -49.08 6.94
CA VAL A 51 45.61 -49.87 7.20
C VAL A 51 45.27 -51.10 8.06
N GLU A 52 44.43 -50.96 9.08
CA GLU A 52 43.96 -52.07 9.90
C GLU A 52 43.18 -53.11 9.08
N SER A 53 42.29 -52.65 8.19
CA SER A 53 41.56 -53.52 7.25
C SER A 53 42.50 -54.25 6.27
N GLU A 54 43.56 -53.60 5.78
CA GLU A 54 44.56 -54.26 4.94
C GLU A 54 45.34 -55.32 5.73
N PHE A 55 45.72 -55.03 6.97
CA PHE A 55 46.34 -56.00 7.86
C PHE A 55 45.44 -57.21 8.12
N ASP A 56 44.14 -57.00 8.31
CA ASP A 56 43.17 -58.10 8.48
C ASP A 56 42.99 -58.93 7.21
N ALA A 57 42.96 -58.30 6.04
CA ALA A 57 42.92 -59.01 4.76
C ALA A 57 44.18 -59.85 4.54
N VAL A 58 45.37 -59.33 4.88
CA VAL A 58 46.64 -60.06 4.84
C VAL A 58 46.61 -61.23 5.82
N ARG A 59 46.12 -61.02 7.05
CA ARG A 59 46.00 -62.06 8.07
C ARG A 59 45.06 -63.19 7.62
N ALA A 60 43.91 -62.86 7.02
CA ALA A 60 42.98 -63.83 6.47
C ALA A 60 43.59 -64.66 5.32
N ARG A 61 44.39 -64.01 4.47
CA ARG A 61 45.07 -64.67 3.34
C ARG A 61 46.19 -65.59 3.81
N LEU A 62 46.95 -65.19 4.84
CA LEU A 62 47.95 -66.04 5.49
C LEU A 62 47.31 -67.25 6.17
N HIS A 63 46.16 -67.06 6.83
CA HIS A 63 45.39 -68.15 7.44
C HIS A 63 44.88 -69.15 6.38
N ALA A 64 44.40 -68.65 5.23
CA ALA A 64 43.96 -69.50 4.11
C ALA A 64 45.11 -70.34 3.49
N MET A 65 46.37 -69.91 3.68
CA MET A 65 47.56 -70.66 3.27
C MET A 65 48.11 -71.58 4.38
N GLY A 66 47.38 -71.75 5.49
CA GLY A 66 47.76 -72.63 6.60
C GLY A 66 48.80 -72.03 7.56
N VAL A 67 49.10 -70.73 7.45
CA VAL A 67 50.02 -70.03 8.35
C VAL A 67 49.20 -69.41 9.49
N LEU A 68 49.35 -69.96 10.70
CA LEU A 68 48.75 -69.41 11.91
C LEU A 68 49.54 -68.16 12.36
N VAL A 69 48.96 -66.98 12.16
CA VAL A 69 49.48 -65.72 12.71
C VAL A 69 48.82 -65.50 14.08
N PRO A 70 49.58 -65.47 15.20
CA PRO A 70 49.01 -65.18 16.51
C PRO A 70 48.42 -63.76 16.54
N ALA A 71 47.24 -63.59 17.12
CA ALA A 71 46.68 -62.27 17.38
C ALA A 71 47.60 -61.50 18.33
N GLN A 72 47.97 -60.26 17.98
CA GLN A 72 48.74 -59.39 18.87
C GLN A 72 47.89 -59.12 20.13
N THR A 73 48.35 -59.59 21.28
CA THR A 73 47.94 -59.07 22.58
C THR A 73 48.26 -57.58 22.61
N SER A 74 47.23 -56.74 22.72
CA SER A 74 47.34 -55.30 22.95
C SER A 74 48.10 -55.06 24.26
N GLN A 75 49.41 -54.88 24.19
CA GLN A 75 50.15 -54.26 25.28
C GLN A 75 49.84 -52.76 25.29
N PRO A 76 49.56 -52.14 26.45
CA PRO A 76 49.39 -50.70 26.51
C PRO A 76 50.72 -50.07 26.16
N ILE A 77 50.80 -49.44 24.98
CA ILE A 77 51.94 -48.62 24.60
C ILE A 77 51.96 -47.45 25.58
N ALA A 78 52.95 -47.45 26.48
CA ALA A 78 53.28 -46.30 27.29
C ALA A 78 53.42 -45.09 26.36
N ALA A 79 52.63 -44.04 26.62
CA ALA A 79 52.61 -42.82 25.85
C ALA A 79 54.05 -42.30 25.69
N ALA A 80 54.61 -42.47 24.49
CA ALA A 80 55.84 -41.79 24.11
C ALA A 80 55.49 -40.31 24.08
N THR A 81 55.88 -39.59 25.12
CA THR A 81 55.82 -38.14 25.19
C THR A 81 56.71 -37.58 24.09
N VAL A 82 56.13 -37.31 22.93
CA VAL A 82 56.74 -36.43 21.94
C VAL A 82 56.68 -35.03 22.53
N SER A 83 57.79 -34.58 23.09
CA SER A 83 57.97 -33.18 23.49
C SER A 83 57.94 -32.33 22.22
N VAL A 84 56.75 -31.84 21.85
CA VAL A 84 56.61 -30.77 20.87
C VAL A 84 56.97 -29.48 21.58
N GLU A 85 58.16 -28.98 21.30
CA GLU A 85 58.63 -27.68 21.73
C GLU A 85 57.79 -26.60 21.01
N THR A 86 56.70 -26.17 21.63
CA THR A 86 55.83 -25.10 21.09
C THR A 86 56.55 -23.74 21.17
N PRO A 87 56.69 -23.00 20.06
CA PRO A 87 57.15 -21.62 20.11
C PRO A 87 56.15 -20.77 20.91
N ARG A 88 56.62 -20.05 21.94
CA ARG A 88 55.82 -19.13 22.76
C ARG A 88 55.51 -17.80 22.05
N GLN A 89 55.13 -17.83 20.77
CA GLN A 89 54.54 -16.65 20.11
C GLN A 89 53.04 -16.87 19.97
N PRO A 90 52.20 -15.93 20.44
CA PRO A 90 50.76 -16.04 20.24
C PRO A 90 50.48 -16.04 18.74
N ARG A 91 49.81 -17.10 18.26
CA ARG A 91 49.45 -17.29 16.85
C ARG A 91 48.52 -16.19 16.31
N TYR A 92 47.79 -15.53 17.21
CA TYR A 92 46.82 -14.49 16.90
C TYR A 92 47.08 -13.27 17.79
N GLY A 93 47.13 -12.08 17.19
CA GLY A 93 47.26 -10.81 17.92
C GLY A 93 45.88 -10.33 18.35
N VAL A 94 45.49 -10.59 19.60
CA VAL A 94 44.21 -10.11 20.15
C VAL A 94 44.32 -8.61 20.46
N PRO A 95 43.42 -7.75 19.94
CA PRO A 95 43.36 -6.35 20.34
C PRO A 95 43.08 -6.23 21.84
N ILE A 96 44.00 -5.61 22.59
CA ILE A 96 43.83 -5.39 24.03
C ILE A 96 43.07 -4.08 24.23
N VAL A 97 41.83 -4.15 24.71
CA VAL A 97 41.07 -2.97 25.14
C VAL A 97 41.36 -2.74 26.63
N PRO A 98 41.92 -1.58 27.04
CA PRO A 98 42.15 -1.29 28.45
C PRO A 98 40.81 -1.16 29.17
N THR A 99 40.57 -1.99 30.19
CA THR A 99 39.32 -1.99 30.98
C THR A 99 39.34 -0.95 32.11
N GLU A 100 40.49 -0.35 32.41
CA GLU A 100 40.65 0.70 33.42
C GLU A 100 41.49 1.86 32.87
N GLY A 101 40.92 3.06 32.81
CA GLY A 101 41.60 4.28 32.34
C GLY A 101 40.67 5.49 32.26
N ASP A 102 41.25 6.68 32.38
CA ASP A 102 40.58 7.98 32.19
C ASP A 102 40.05 8.11 30.75
N PHE A 103 38.88 8.76 30.55
CA PHE A 103 38.21 8.85 29.25
C PHE A 103 39.12 9.47 28.17
N ASP A 104 39.94 10.44 28.55
CA ASP A 104 40.91 11.08 27.66
C ASP A 104 42.00 10.11 27.17
N GLN A 105 42.32 9.07 27.95
CA GLN A 105 43.27 8.03 27.54
C GLN A 105 42.63 7.07 26.52
N LEU A 106 41.35 6.74 26.70
CA LEU A 106 40.59 5.94 25.75
C LEU A 106 40.42 6.67 24.42
N VAL A 107 40.14 7.98 24.44
CA VAL A 107 40.05 8.81 23.25
C VAL A 107 41.37 8.81 22.48
N ARG A 108 42.51 9.03 23.15
CA ARG A 108 43.83 9.01 22.48
C ARG A 108 44.17 7.65 21.87
N LEU A 109 43.82 6.55 22.54
CA LEU A 109 44.04 5.19 22.02
C LEU A 109 43.12 4.90 20.83
N ALA A 110 41.87 5.35 20.91
CA ALA A 110 40.89 5.23 19.84
C ALA A 110 41.35 5.99 18.59
N GLU A 111 41.71 7.26 18.73
CA GLU A 111 42.23 8.11 17.64
C GLU A 111 43.50 7.51 17.04
N ALA A 112 44.48 7.14 17.86
CA ALA A 112 45.74 6.54 17.38
C ALA A 112 45.52 5.22 16.61
N ARG A 113 44.52 4.41 17.01
CA ARG A 113 44.20 3.18 16.29
C ARG A 113 43.43 3.45 15.00
N LEU A 114 42.44 4.33 15.04
CA LEU A 114 41.66 4.72 13.86
C LEU A 114 42.55 5.34 12.79
N ASP A 115 43.52 6.17 13.20
CA ASP A 115 44.55 6.72 12.32
C ASP A 115 45.45 5.63 11.71
N LEU A 116 45.84 4.63 12.50
CA LEU A 116 46.66 3.50 12.02
C LEU A 116 45.92 2.65 10.99
N LEU A 117 44.60 2.51 11.14
CA LEU A 117 43.71 1.83 10.19
C LEU A 117 43.26 2.74 9.04
N GLY A 118 43.58 4.04 9.08
CA GLY A 118 43.21 5.02 8.06
C GLY A 118 41.70 5.27 7.97
N ILE A 119 40.96 5.10 9.08
CA ILE A 119 39.50 5.23 9.10
C ILE A 119 39.11 6.71 9.19
N ASP A 120 38.41 7.17 8.15
CA ASP A 120 37.92 8.54 8.06
C ASP A 120 36.58 8.67 8.81
N LEU A 121 36.59 9.37 9.95
CA LEU A 121 35.41 9.62 10.78
C LEU A 121 34.41 10.61 10.16
N THR A 122 34.76 11.29 9.06
CA THR A 122 33.80 12.09 8.28
C THR A 122 32.88 11.24 7.41
N ARG A 123 33.18 9.93 7.30
CA ARG A 123 32.39 8.90 6.63
C ARG A 123 32.00 7.82 7.63
N ASP A 124 31.02 7.00 7.27
CA ASP A 124 30.57 5.91 8.13
C ASP A 124 31.73 4.92 8.39
N PRO A 125 32.19 4.77 9.64
CA PRO A 125 33.33 3.91 9.97
C PRO A 125 32.99 2.42 9.78
N LEU A 126 31.72 2.01 9.91
CA LEU A 126 31.33 0.60 9.71
C LEU A 126 31.46 0.18 8.24
N GLN A 127 31.15 1.06 7.30
CA GLN A 127 31.31 0.79 5.86
C GLN A 127 32.77 0.61 5.43
N GLN A 128 33.70 1.17 6.20
CA GLN A 128 35.14 1.08 5.92
C GLN A 128 35.76 -0.22 6.46
N VAL A 129 35.07 -0.91 7.37
CA VAL A 129 35.59 -2.08 8.11
C VAL A 129 34.91 -3.36 7.66
N LEU A 130 33.65 -3.30 7.21
CA LEU A 130 32.91 -4.47 6.76
C LEU A 130 33.55 -5.10 5.50
N PRO A 131 33.79 -6.43 5.48
CA PRO A 131 34.31 -7.11 4.31
C PRO A 131 33.39 -6.93 3.09
N PRO A 132 33.91 -6.60 1.90
CA PRO A 132 33.08 -6.32 0.72
C PRO A 132 32.09 -7.45 0.37
N GLY A 133 32.45 -8.70 0.67
CA GLY A 133 31.63 -9.89 0.43
C GLY A 133 30.49 -10.12 1.43
N GLN A 134 30.51 -9.52 2.63
CA GLN A 134 29.37 -9.52 3.56
C GLN A 134 28.39 -8.41 3.17
N THR A 135 28.87 -7.19 2.93
CA THR A 135 28.05 -6.07 2.46
C THR A 135 27.31 -6.40 1.17
N ALA A 136 27.99 -7.03 0.20
CA ALA A 136 27.35 -7.45 -1.06
C ALA A 136 26.28 -8.54 -0.87
N ARG A 137 26.44 -9.44 0.11
CA ARG A 137 25.45 -10.48 0.43
C ARG A 137 24.22 -9.87 1.11
N SER A 138 24.42 -9.01 2.10
CA SER A 138 23.33 -8.28 2.76
C SER A 138 22.56 -7.39 1.78
N LEU A 139 23.26 -6.63 0.93
CA LEU A 139 22.61 -5.82 -0.11
C LEU A 139 21.83 -6.66 -1.11
N ARG A 140 22.33 -7.85 -1.45
CA ARG A 140 21.67 -8.78 -2.36
C ARG A 140 20.43 -9.40 -1.72
N SER A 141 20.51 -9.89 -0.49
CA SER A 141 19.34 -10.38 0.27
C SER A 141 18.28 -9.28 0.44
N TYR A 142 18.71 -8.05 0.75
CA TYR A 142 17.86 -6.87 0.81
C TYR A 142 17.17 -6.58 -0.53
N THR A 143 17.91 -6.67 -1.64
CA THR A 143 17.38 -6.45 -3.00
C THR A 143 16.46 -7.60 -3.45
N GLU A 144 16.72 -8.83 -3.03
CA GLU A 144 15.86 -9.98 -3.36
C GLU A 144 14.56 -9.96 -2.55
N GLU A 145 14.57 -9.51 -1.29
CA GLU A 145 13.40 -9.48 -0.40
C GLU A 145 12.57 -8.18 -0.52
N HIS A 146 13.21 -7.04 -0.73
CA HIS A 146 12.57 -5.71 -0.80
C HIS A 146 12.66 -5.04 -2.17
N GLY A 147 12.95 -5.84 -3.20
CA GLY A 147 13.48 -5.43 -4.50
C GLY A 147 12.88 -4.25 -5.23
N ASP A 148 13.44 -4.03 -6.43
CA ASP A 148 13.16 -2.83 -7.20
C ASP A 148 11.69 -2.75 -7.63
N ILE A 149 10.98 -1.77 -7.05
CA ILE A 149 9.60 -1.43 -7.40
C ILE A 149 9.53 -0.53 -8.66
N SER A 150 10.66 -0.22 -9.29
CA SER A 150 10.68 0.52 -10.55
C SER A 150 9.81 -0.16 -11.60
N TRP A 151 9.20 0.67 -12.41
CA TRP A 151 8.34 0.22 -13.49
C TRP A 151 9.17 -0.09 -14.72
N ASP A 152 8.95 -1.27 -15.28
CA ASP A 152 9.52 -1.59 -16.58
C ASP A 152 8.79 -0.81 -17.68
N LYS A 153 9.31 -0.88 -18.92
CA LYS A 153 8.72 -0.19 -20.07
C LYS A 153 7.27 -0.61 -20.32
N THR A 154 6.93 -1.86 -20.02
CA THR A 154 5.59 -2.42 -20.22
C THR A 154 4.64 -1.89 -19.15
N ASP A 155 5.07 -1.81 -17.89
CA ASP A 155 4.32 -1.22 -16.78
C ASP A 155 3.93 0.23 -17.11
N TRP A 156 4.89 1.04 -17.56
CA TRP A 156 4.65 2.41 -18.02
C TRP A 156 3.65 2.48 -19.19
N MET A 157 3.86 1.65 -20.22
CA MET A 157 2.99 1.61 -21.39
C MET A 157 1.55 1.26 -20.98
N VAL A 158 1.35 0.26 -20.12
CA VAL A 158 0.03 -0.17 -19.65
C VAL A 158 -0.68 0.97 -18.91
N VAL A 159 0.01 1.65 -18.00
CA VAL A 159 -0.58 2.77 -17.23
C VAL A 159 -0.98 3.93 -18.16
N LEU A 160 -0.10 4.30 -19.09
CA LEU A 160 -0.37 5.37 -20.05
C LEU A 160 -1.55 5.03 -20.96
N VAL A 161 -1.58 3.82 -21.51
CA VAL A 161 -2.69 3.34 -22.36
C VAL A 161 -3.99 3.28 -21.58
N ALA A 162 -3.98 2.78 -20.34
CA ALA A 162 -5.17 2.71 -19.49
C ALA A 162 -5.77 4.09 -19.23
N GLY A 163 -4.94 5.06 -18.81
CA GLY A 163 -5.38 6.43 -18.55
C GLY A 163 -5.84 7.16 -19.81
N ALA A 164 -5.12 7.00 -20.93
CA ALA A 164 -5.48 7.61 -22.21
C ALA A 164 -6.79 7.05 -22.77
N LEU A 165 -6.97 5.73 -22.75
CA LEU A 165 -8.19 5.09 -23.22
C LEU A 165 -9.40 5.47 -22.33
N ALA A 166 -9.22 5.49 -21.02
CA ALA A 166 -10.26 5.93 -20.09
C ALA A 166 -10.68 7.38 -20.35
N THR A 167 -9.71 8.27 -20.62
CA THR A 167 -9.96 9.67 -21.01
C THR A 167 -10.71 9.75 -22.33
N LEU A 168 -10.30 8.97 -23.34
CA LEU A 168 -10.98 8.93 -24.63
C LEU A 168 -12.45 8.53 -24.47
N LEU A 169 -12.73 7.46 -23.71
CA LEU A 169 -14.09 7.00 -23.41
C LEU A 169 -14.88 8.05 -22.61
N ASP A 170 -14.23 8.76 -21.69
CA ASP A 170 -14.87 9.84 -20.94
C ASP A 170 -15.32 10.99 -21.87
N VAL A 171 -14.52 11.30 -22.90
CA VAL A 171 -14.81 12.31 -23.92
C VAL A 171 -15.89 11.84 -24.91
N ILE A 172 -15.81 10.61 -25.44
CA ILE A 172 -16.67 10.18 -26.55
C ILE A 172 -17.97 9.53 -26.08
N LEU A 173 -17.98 8.87 -24.92
CA LEU A 173 -19.10 8.05 -24.45
C LEU A 173 -19.75 8.64 -23.19
N VAL A 174 -18.97 9.08 -22.20
CA VAL A 174 -19.50 9.58 -20.92
C VAL A 174 -20.03 11.00 -21.00
N ARG A 175 -19.32 11.93 -21.65
CA ARG A 175 -19.79 13.30 -21.96
C ARG A 175 -20.49 14.01 -20.78
N ILE A 176 -21.50 14.82 -21.07
CA ILE A 176 -22.49 15.38 -20.13
C ILE A 176 -23.74 14.47 -20.11
N PRO A 177 -24.64 14.59 -19.12
CA PRO A 177 -25.76 13.66 -18.97
C PRO A 177 -26.77 13.68 -20.14
N GLN A 178 -27.13 14.88 -20.60
CA GLN A 178 -28.12 15.10 -21.65
C GLN A 178 -27.73 16.26 -22.55
N ASP A 179 -28.37 16.38 -23.71
CA ASP A 179 -28.12 17.51 -24.61
C ASP A 179 -28.51 18.82 -23.92
N SER A 180 -27.61 19.80 -23.96
CA SER A 180 -27.85 21.09 -23.34
C SER A 180 -27.05 22.19 -24.01
N THR A 181 -27.58 23.41 -23.94
CA THR A 181 -26.84 24.61 -24.31
C THR A 181 -26.22 25.20 -23.04
N PHE A 182 -24.90 25.33 -23.03
CA PHE A 182 -24.13 25.92 -21.94
C PHE A 182 -23.32 27.11 -22.48
N LEU A 183 -23.57 28.29 -21.92
CA LEU A 183 -22.91 29.55 -22.32
C LEU A 183 -22.94 29.83 -23.84
N GLY A 184 -24.05 29.46 -24.50
CA GLY A 184 -24.26 29.67 -25.94
C GLY A 184 -23.85 28.49 -26.82
N GLU A 185 -23.07 27.55 -26.29
CA GLU A 185 -22.60 26.38 -27.04
C GLU A 185 -23.50 25.16 -26.82
N THR A 186 -23.90 24.49 -27.90
CA THR A 186 -24.72 23.28 -27.81
C THR A 186 -23.83 22.07 -27.63
N GLN A 187 -24.02 21.35 -26.52
CA GLN A 187 -23.22 20.20 -26.13
C GLN A 187 -24.06 18.94 -26.19
N THR A 188 -23.51 17.89 -26.79
CA THR A 188 -24.18 16.59 -26.92
C THR A 188 -23.97 15.76 -25.67
N GLY A 189 -25.07 15.26 -25.09
CA GLY A 189 -25.05 14.35 -23.97
C GLY A 189 -24.68 12.91 -24.34
N SER A 190 -24.39 12.12 -23.31
CA SER A 190 -23.99 10.72 -23.48
C SER A 190 -25.10 9.86 -24.03
N PRO A 191 -24.83 9.05 -25.08
CA PRO A 191 -25.82 8.13 -25.63
C PRO A 191 -26.23 7.08 -24.59
N LEU A 192 -25.29 6.59 -23.77
CA LEU A 192 -25.58 5.61 -22.72
C LEU A 192 -26.40 6.23 -21.58
N THR A 193 -26.06 7.45 -21.16
CA THR A 193 -26.83 8.13 -20.11
C THR A 193 -28.26 8.41 -20.58
N LYS A 194 -28.44 8.90 -21.81
CA LYS A 194 -29.77 9.08 -22.41
C LYS A 194 -30.56 7.76 -22.47
N TRP A 195 -29.89 6.66 -22.81
CA TRP A 195 -30.50 5.34 -22.81
C TRP A 195 -30.95 4.92 -21.40
N LEU A 196 -30.12 5.14 -20.38
CA LEU A 196 -30.46 4.85 -18.97
C LEU A 196 -31.58 5.76 -18.43
N GLN A 197 -31.59 7.04 -18.82
CA GLN A 197 -32.54 8.06 -18.38
C GLN A 197 -33.81 8.14 -19.24
N ASN A 198 -33.98 7.23 -20.21
CA ASN A 198 -35.14 7.23 -21.09
C ASN A 198 -36.44 7.14 -20.26
N LYS A 199 -37.33 8.14 -20.42
CA LYS A 199 -38.52 8.29 -19.59
C LYS A 199 -39.50 7.13 -19.72
N ASP A 200 -39.67 6.58 -20.92
CA ASP A 200 -40.63 5.50 -21.16
C ASP A 200 -40.12 4.19 -20.55
N ARG A 201 -38.81 3.91 -20.68
CA ARG A 201 -38.18 2.79 -19.98
C ARG A 201 -38.23 2.95 -18.47
N ALA A 202 -37.90 4.14 -17.96
CA ALA A 202 -37.95 4.43 -16.53
C ALA A 202 -39.36 4.18 -15.97
N LYS A 203 -40.41 4.66 -16.67
CA LYS A 203 -41.81 4.38 -16.33
C LYS A 203 -42.16 2.90 -16.38
N ASP A 204 -41.73 2.17 -17.42
CA ASP A 204 -42.01 0.75 -17.59
C ASP A 204 -41.37 -0.10 -16.48
N VAL A 205 -40.08 0.13 -16.18
CA VAL A 205 -39.37 -0.53 -15.07
C VAL A 205 -40.03 -0.21 -13.74
N HIS A 206 -40.36 1.06 -13.50
CA HIS A 206 -41.04 1.48 -12.27
C HIS A 206 -42.41 0.83 -12.11
N ALA A 207 -43.21 0.79 -13.18
CA ALA A 207 -44.53 0.19 -13.16
C ALA A 207 -44.48 -1.33 -12.91
N ARG A 208 -43.51 -2.03 -13.51
CA ARG A 208 -43.36 -3.50 -13.39
C ARG A 208 -42.82 -3.94 -12.04
N PHE A 209 -41.80 -3.26 -11.53
CA PHE A 209 -41.04 -3.75 -10.37
C PHE A 209 -41.28 -2.94 -9.10
N PHE A 210 -41.56 -1.62 -9.19
CA PHE A 210 -41.51 -0.72 -8.03
C PHE A 210 -42.86 -0.16 -7.58
N LYS A 211 -43.88 -0.16 -8.43
CA LYS A 211 -45.23 0.31 -8.09
C LYS A 211 -45.83 -0.37 -6.84
N GLY A 212 -45.58 -1.67 -6.66
CA GLY A 212 -46.01 -2.40 -5.46
C GLY A 212 -45.26 -1.99 -4.19
N PHE A 213 -44.01 -1.54 -4.34
CA PHE A 213 -43.16 -1.16 -3.21
C PHE A 213 -43.45 0.24 -2.67
N GLU A 214 -44.01 1.16 -3.46
CA GLU A 214 -44.28 2.56 -3.06
C GLU A 214 -45.07 2.65 -1.74
N LYS A 215 -46.07 1.78 -1.54
CA LYS A 215 -46.92 1.82 -0.34
C LYS A 215 -46.16 1.48 0.95
N LEU A 216 -45.14 0.63 0.88
CA LEU A 216 -44.35 0.20 2.05
C LEU A 216 -42.91 0.75 2.01
N ALA A 217 -42.66 1.75 1.16
CA ALA A 217 -41.37 2.45 1.07
C ALA A 217 -41.54 3.95 1.39
N LYS A 218 -42.54 4.29 2.22
CA LYS A 218 -42.75 5.66 2.69
C LYS A 218 -41.71 6.00 3.74
N VAL A 219 -41.14 7.19 3.63
CA VAL A 219 -40.06 7.66 4.50
C VAL A 219 -40.33 9.10 4.95
N PRO A 220 -39.87 9.50 6.13
CA PRO A 220 -40.13 10.83 6.69
C PRO A 220 -39.43 11.96 5.94
N TYR A 221 -38.37 11.67 5.20
CA TYR A 221 -37.54 12.67 4.55
C TYR A 221 -37.92 12.95 3.07
N ASP A 222 -39.08 12.47 2.61
CA ASP A 222 -39.58 12.58 1.21
C ASP A 222 -40.48 13.82 0.97
N HIS A 223 -40.37 14.84 1.84
CA HIS A 223 -41.06 16.11 1.60
C HIS A 223 -40.54 16.77 0.32
N SER A 224 -41.45 17.09 -0.61
CA SER A 224 -41.08 17.55 -1.95
C SER A 224 -40.98 19.07 -2.12
N THR A 225 -41.38 19.86 -1.11
CA THR A 225 -41.39 21.33 -1.17
C THR A 225 -41.05 21.97 0.16
N THR A 226 -40.53 23.21 0.12
CA THR A 226 -40.29 24.04 1.32
C THR A 226 -41.53 24.18 2.20
N LYS A 227 -42.72 24.30 1.60
CA LYS A 227 -43.98 24.38 2.36
C LYS A 227 -44.25 23.11 3.14
N ALA A 228 -43.93 21.95 2.55
CA ALA A 228 -44.16 20.66 3.19
C ALA A 228 -43.27 20.44 4.42
N THR A 229 -42.13 21.13 4.52
CA THR A 229 -41.26 21.14 5.71
C THR A 229 -41.59 22.28 6.68
N GLY A 230 -42.78 22.87 6.61
CA GLY A 230 -43.18 23.99 7.46
C GLY A 230 -42.43 25.29 7.18
N GLY A 231 -41.79 25.42 6.01
CA GLY A 231 -40.94 26.56 5.67
C GLY A 231 -39.51 26.48 6.19
N LEU A 232 -39.14 25.40 6.90
CA LEU A 232 -37.85 25.28 7.56
C LEU A 232 -36.69 25.04 6.58
N VAL A 233 -36.93 24.33 5.47
CA VAL A 233 -35.89 23.98 4.50
C VAL A 233 -36.05 24.80 3.22
N SER A 234 -35.18 25.78 3.03
CA SER A 234 -35.23 26.70 1.90
C SER A 234 -34.86 26.03 0.56
N GLY A 235 -35.42 26.55 -0.53
CA GLY A 235 -35.10 26.15 -1.91
C GLY A 235 -35.55 24.75 -2.35
N MET A 236 -36.35 24.06 -1.54
CA MET A 236 -36.83 22.72 -1.86
C MET A 236 -38.00 22.76 -2.85
N ARG A 237 -37.89 21.96 -3.91
CA ARG A 237 -38.90 21.76 -4.95
C ARG A 237 -38.85 20.31 -5.44
N PRO A 238 -39.86 19.82 -6.20
CA PRO A 238 -39.88 18.44 -6.68
C PRO A 238 -38.61 18.03 -7.44
N ALA A 239 -37.97 18.97 -8.14
CA ALA A 239 -36.72 18.74 -8.86
C ALA A 239 -35.44 18.72 -7.99
N THR A 240 -35.49 19.11 -6.72
CA THR A 240 -34.29 19.22 -5.86
C THR A 240 -34.41 18.55 -4.49
N HIS A 241 -35.61 18.14 -4.06
CA HIS A 241 -35.80 17.55 -2.74
C HIS A 241 -34.90 16.34 -2.49
N ARG A 242 -34.75 15.44 -3.46
CA ARG A 242 -33.86 14.27 -3.35
C ARG A 242 -32.39 14.63 -3.21
N LEU A 243 -31.95 15.73 -3.83
CA LEU A 243 -30.59 16.22 -3.64
C LEU A 243 -30.43 16.80 -2.22
N GLN A 244 -31.44 17.55 -1.75
CA GLN A 244 -31.40 18.24 -0.46
C GLN A 244 -31.60 17.33 0.74
N SER A 245 -32.33 16.23 0.58
CA SER A 245 -32.60 15.28 1.65
C SER A 245 -31.52 14.20 1.67
N LEU A 246 -30.80 14.08 2.79
CA LEU A 246 -29.69 13.12 2.93
C LEU A 246 -30.17 11.67 2.85
N GLY A 247 -31.44 11.43 3.16
CA GLY A 247 -32.05 10.10 3.05
C GLY A 247 -32.12 9.55 1.63
N HIS A 248 -32.03 10.39 0.58
CA HIS A 248 -31.97 9.92 -0.82
C HIS A 248 -30.53 9.77 -1.35
N ASP A 249 -29.50 10.04 -0.54
CA ASP A 249 -28.12 9.76 -0.95
C ASP A 249 -27.86 8.23 -0.90
N PRO A 250 -27.36 7.60 -1.97
CA PRO A 250 -27.14 6.15 -1.99
C PRO A 250 -26.16 5.63 -0.93
N ALA A 251 -25.26 6.48 -0.42
CA ALA A 251 -24.33 6.13 0.63
C ALA A 251 -24.79 6.70 1.98
N LEU A 252 -25.04 8.01 2.05
CA LEU A 252 -25.39 8.68 3.31
C LEU A 252 -26.82 8.36 3.78
N GLY A 253 -27.71 7.91 2.90
CA GLY A 253 -29.05 7.46 3.25
C GLY A 253 -29.06 6.25 4.19
N PHE A 254 -28.03 5.39 4.16
CA PHE A 254 -27.90 4.31 5.14
C PHE A 254 -27.51 4.77 6.54
N LEU A 255 -27.01 6.00 6.69
CA LEU A 255 -26.76 6.63 7.98
C LEU A 255 -27.92 7.54 8.37
N TYR A 256 -28.15 8.59 7.59
CA TYR A 256 -29.15 9.61 7.89
C TYR A 256 -30.57 9.16 7.61
N GLY A 257 -30.83 8.48 6.50
CA GLY A 257 -32.19 8.00 6.16
C GLY A 257 -32.68 6.91 7.12
N VAL A 258 -31.80 5.99 7.51
CA VAL A 258 -32.10 4.99 8.57
C VAL A 258 -32.32 5.67 9.92
N ALA A 259 -31.46 6.60 10.31
CA ALA A 259 -31.65 7.36 11.55
C ALA A 259 -32.96 8.16 11.53
N ASP A 260 -33.30 8.78 10.41
CA ASP A 260 -34.53 9.54 10.21
C ASP A 260 -35.77 8.65 10.34
N LEU A 261 -35.76 7.46 9.75
CA LEU A 261 -36.81 6.44 9.93
C LEU A 261 -36.95 6.01 11.40
N MET A 262 -35.84 5.85 12.11
CA MET A 262 -35.85 5.46 13.52
C MET A 262 -36.29 6.57 14.49
N HIS A 263 -36.32 7.83 14.05
CA HIS A 263 -36.69 8.97 14.88
C HIS A 263 -37.94 9.72 14.39
N GLY A 264 -38.49 9.35 13.23
CA GLY A 264 -39.60 10.09 12.62
C GLY A 264 -39.20 11.49 12.14
N THR A 265 -37.94 11.71 11.81
CA THR A 265 -37.39 13.01 11.37
C THR A 265 -37.01 13.00 9.91
N GLY A 266 -36.71 14.16 9.32
CA GLY A 266 -36.02 14.25 8.04
C GLY A 266 -34.82 15.18 8.12
N THR A 267 -33.67 14.73 7.62
CA THR A 267 -32.41 15.46 7.62
C THR A 267 -32.11 16.02 6.22
N TYR A 268 -31.93 17.34 6.15
CA TYR A 268 -31.84 18.09 4.90
C TYR A 268 -30.67 19.08 4.89
N ILE A 269 -30.19 19.42 3.69
CA ILE A 269 -29.32 20.57 3.42
C ILE A 269 -30.13 21.58 2.61
N ASP A 270 -30.25 22.80 3.12
CA ASP A 270 -31.02 23.85 2.46
C ASP A 270 -30.23 24.56 1.34
N LYS A 271 -30.85 25.52 0.63
CA LYS A 271 -30.17 26.25 -0.44
C LYS A 271 -28.98 27.09 0.06
N ALA A 272 -28.97 27.49 1.33
CA ALA A 272 -27.85 28.18 1.97
C ALA A 272 -26.77 27.22 2.50
N GLY A 273 -26.89 25.92 2.23
CA GLY A 273 -25.95 24.89 2.67
C GLY A 273 -26.01 24.57 4.15
N LYS A 274 -27.11 24.93 4.83
CA LYS A 274 -27.31 24.63 6.24
C LYS A 274 -27.90 23.23 6.40
N LEU A 275 -27.25 22.42 7.25
CA LEU A 275 -27.79 21.14 7.70
C LEU A 275 -28.91 21.37 8.72
N LEU A 276 -30.06 20.75 8.48
CA LEU A 276 -31.29 20.93 9.26
C LEU A 276 -31.96 19.57 9.46
N GLN A 277 -32.46 19.32 10.66
CA GLN A 277 -33.34 18.19 10.94
C GLN A 277 -34.74 18.72 11.23
N VAL A 278 -35.75 18.12 10.60
CA VAL A 278 -37.15 18.52 10.67
C VAL A 278 -37.98 17.38 11.26
N PRO A 279 -38.75 17.60 12.34
CA PRO A 279 -39.68 16.59 12.84
C PRO A 279 -40.82 16.37 11.84
N THR A 280 -41.30 15.15 11.75
CA THR A 280 -42.38 14.77 10.81
C THR A 280 -43.50 14.05 11.56
N ASN A 281 -44.59 13.74 10.85
CA ASN A 281 -45.70 12.96 11.39
C ASN A 281 -45.52 11.45 11.18
N HIS A 282 -44.32 10.99 10.83
CA HIS A 282 -44.03 9.56 10.69
C HIS A 282 -43.69 8.95 12.05
N ASP A 283 -44.31 7.80 12.33
CA ASP A 283 -43.97 7.02 13.52
C ASP A 283 -42.56 6.43 13.39
N PRO A 284 -41.71 6.54 14.42
CA PRO A 284 -40.44 5.84 14.52
C PRO A 284 -40.56 4.33 14.30
N VAL A 285 -39.60 3.74 13.58
CA VAL A 285 -39.53 2.28 13.37
C VAL A 285 -38.23 1.68 13.90
N ASP A 286 -38.18 0.37 14.09
CA ASP A 286 -36.97 -0.34 14.50
C ASP A 286 -35.90 -0.36 13.38
N LEU A 287 -34.66 -0.68 13.76
CA LEU A 287 -33.50 -0.67 12.85
C LEU A 287 -33.67 -1.58 11.63
N ILE A 288 -34.21 -2.79 11.80
CA ILE A 288 -34.34 -3.75 10.69
C ILE A 288 -35.40 -3.26 9.71
N THR A 289 -36.53 -2.79 10.23
CA THR A 289 -37.58 -2.16 9.41
C THR A 289 -37.05 -0.91 8.70
N ALA A 290 -36.27 -0.07 9.38
CA ALA A 290 -35.66 1.11 8.80
C ALA A 290 -34.71 0.75 7.64
N LEU A 291 -33.83 -0.23 7.82
CA LEU A 291 -32.90 -0.70 6.79
C LEU A 291 -33.63 -1.24 5.55
N ILE A 292 -34.65 -2.09 5.74
CA ILE A 292 -35.44 -2.65 4.64
C ILE A 292 -36.20 -1.54 3.90
N THR A 293 -36.80 -0.60 4.64
CA THR A 293 -37.55 0.53 4.08
C THR A 293 -36.63 1.46 3.28
N GLN A 294 -35.43 1.75 3.82
CA GLN A 294 -34.41 2.56 3.17
C GLN A 294 -34.00 1.97 1.82
N VAL A 295 -33.66 0.67 1.78
CA VAL A 295 -33.27 -0.02 0.54
C VAL A 295 -34.38 0.07 -0.51
N ARG A 296 -35.61 -0.21 -0.11
CA ARG A 296 -36.77 -0.19 -1.00
C ARG A 296 -37.04 1.21 -1.55
N HIS A 297 -36.98 2.21 -0.69
CA HIS A 297 -37.22 3.60 -1.06
C HIS A 297 -36.19 4.07 -2.09
N LEU A 298 -34.90 3.89 -1.79
CA LEU A 298 -33.81 4.24 -2.72
C LEU A 298 -33.97 3.51 -4.06
N LEU A 299 -34.22 2.19 -4.04
CA LEU A 299 -34.33 1.41 -5.26
C LEU A 299 -35.50 1.88 -6.15
N SER A 300 -36.63 2.25 -5.55
CA SER A 300 -37.77 2.80 -6.29
C SER A 300 -37.47 4.16 -6.92
N ASP A 301 -36.61 4.97 -6.28
CA ASP A 301 -36.28 6.31 -6.75
C ASP A 301 -35.27 6.33 -7.92
N VAL A 302 -34.46 5.27 -8.09
CA VAL A 302 -33.47 5.14 -9.18
C VAL A 302 -34.11 5.33 -10.55
N TYR A 303 -35.29 4.74 -10.77
CA TYR A 303 -35.99 4.73 -12.06
C TYR A 303 -37.12 5.77 -12.14
N THR A 304 -37.10 6.77 -11.27
CA THR A 304 -37.96 7.94 -11.45
C THR A 304 -37.39 8.88 -12.52
N PRO A 305 -38.19 9.79 -13.11
CA PRO A 305 -37.67 10.73 -14.11
C PRO A 305 -36.48 11.56 -13.62
N ALA A 306 -36.46 12.01 -12.36
CA ALA A 306 -35.34 12.77 -11.81
C ALA A 306 -34.17 11.88 -11.33
N GLY A 307 -34.44 10.63 -10.93
CA GLY A 307 -33.42 9.71 -10.42
C GLY A 307 -32.88 10.11 -9.04
N LEU A 308 -31.99 9.27 -8.51
CA LEU A 308 -31.24 9.57 -7.29
C LEU A 308 -29.98 10.38 -7.58
N GLN A 309 -29.47 11.11 -6.60
CA GLN A 309 -28.14 11.72 -6.69
C GLN A 309 -27.02 10.65 -6.66
N PRO A 310 -25.81 10.96 -7.15
CA PRO A 310 -24.64 10.12 -6.93
C PRO A 310 -24.31 9.97 -5.43
N PRO A 311 -23.59 8.90 -5.01
CA PRO A 311 -23.22 8.72 -3.61
C PRO A 311 -22.34 9.87 -3.11
N PHE A 312 -22.58 10.35 -1.89
CA PHE A 312 -21.90 11.49 -1.25
C PHE A 312 -22.06 12.84 -1.96
N PHE A 313 -22.83 12.90 -3.05
CA PHE A 313 -22.98 14.12 -3.85
C PHE A 313 -23.75 15.21 -3.09
N SER A 314 -24.64 14.81 -2.19
CA SER A 314 -25.38 15.73 -1.32
C SER A 314 -24.48 16.63 -0.47
N LEU A 315 -23.29 16.14 -0.08
CA LEU A 315 -22.32 16.89 0.74
C LEU A 315 -21.75 18.12 0.02
N LEU A 316 -21.75 18.15 -1.32
CA LEU A 316 -21.32 19.34 -2.07
C LEU A 316 -22.19 20.56 -1.75
N GLN A 317 -23.42 20.35 -1.25
CA GLN A 317 -24.30 21.44 -0.79
C GLN A 317 -23.87 22.08 0.52
N LEU A 318 -22.97 21.46 1.28
CA LEU A 318 -22.36 22.10 2.46
C LEU A 318 -21.29 23.13 2.04
N GLY A 319 -20.78 23.04 0.81
CA GLY A 319 -19.70 23.87 0.29
C GLY A 319 -20.17 25.28 -0.10
N GLN A 320 -20.23 26.19 0.86
CA GLN A 320 -20.47 27.63 0.61
C GLN A 320 -19.23 28.36 0.05
N VAL A 321 -18.10 27.66 -0.09
CA VAL A 321 -16.91 28.18 -0.76
C VAL A 321 -17.17 28.27 -2.27
N ASN A 322 -16.78 29.38 -2.88
CA ASN A 322 -16.88 29.58 -4.32
C ASN A 322 -16.17 28.46 -5.09
N SER A 323 -16.90 27.83 -5.99
CA SER A 323 -16.38 26.84 -6.92
C SER A 323 -15.58 27.51 -8.05
N PRO A 324 -14.81 26.76 -8.85
CA PRO A 324 -14.18 27.29 -10.06
C PRO A 324 -15.18 27.55 -11.20
N PHE A 325 -16.47 27.23 -11.05
CA PHE A 325 -17.47 27.25 -12.11
C PHE A 325 -18.31 28.52 -12.11
N ALA A 326 -18.54 29.06 -13.31
CA ALA A 326 -19.56 30.06 -13.58
C ALA A 326 -20.71 29.41 -14.36
N LEU A 327 -21.93 29.53 -13.85
CA LEU A 327 -23.10 28.86 -14.44
C LEU A 327 -23.85 29.73 -15.46
N GLY A 328 -23.48 31.00 -15.59
CA GLY A 328 -24.14 31.96 -16.46
C GLY A 328 -23.16 32.89 -17.19
N PRO A 329 -23.65 33.64 -18.19
CA PRO A 329 -22.80 34.46 -19.07
C PRO A 329 -22.03 35.58 -18.36
N SER A 330 -22.43 35.94 -17.13
CA SER A 330 -21.74 36.97 -16.33
C SER A 330 -20.33 36.55 -15.89
N GLY A 331 -19.99 35.26 -15.99
CA GLY A 331 -18.68 34.74 -15.55
C GLY A 331 -18.50 34.71 -14.02
N VAL A 332 -19.53 35.07 -13.25
CA VAL A 332 -19.48 35.06 -11.78
C VAL A 332 -19.42 33.62 -11.28
N LYS A 333 -18.38 33.31 -10.49
CA LYS A 333 -18.21 32.02 -9.83
C LYS A 333 -19.23 31.86 -8.71
N VAL A 334 -19.79 30.66 -8.59
CA VAL A 334 -20.85 30.35 -7.61
C VAL A 334 -20.38 29.28 -6.61
N PRO A 335 -20.97 29.19 -5.41
CA PRO A 335 -20.62 28.14 -4.45
C PRO A 335 -20.94 26.74 -4.96
N TRP A 336 -20.29 25.72 -4.38
CA TRP A 336 -20.52 24.31 -4.72
C TRP A 336 -21.98 23.87 -4.54
N THR A 337 -22.70 24.50 -3.62
CA THR A 337 -24.14 24.30 -3.43
C THR A 337 -24.95 24.58 -4.69
N ASP A 338 -24.67 25.70 -5.37
CA ASP A 338 -25.37 26.03 -6.61
C ASP A 338 -24.91 25.16 -7.77
N VAL A 339 -23.62 24.79 -7.82
CA VAL A 339 -23.08 23.84 -8.80
C VAL A 339 -23.74 22.47 -8.69
N ALA A 340 -23.83 21.90 -7.49
CA ALA A 340 -24.43 20.59 -7.26
C ALA A 340 -25.91 20.58 -7.67
N ARG A 341 -26.66 21.63 -7.32
CA ARG A 341 -28.06 21.82 -7.72
C ARG A 341 -28.20 21.94 -9.23
N TYR A 342 -27.32 22.71 -9.88
CA TYR A 342 -27.30 22.84 -11.32
C TYR A 342 -27.05 21.51 -12.01
N MET A 343 -26.01 20.78 -11.60
CA MET A 343 -25.66 19.47 -12.16
C MET A 343 -26.83 18.49 -12.01
N TYR A 344 -27.34 18.30 -10.79
CA TYR A 344 -28.41 17.34 -10.53
C TYR A 344 -29.68 17.65 -11.33
N THR A 345 -30.11 18.91 -11.37
CA THR A 345 -31.31 19.32 -12.15
C THR A 345 -31.13 19.19 -13.66
N ARG A 346 -29.90 19.01 -14.13
CA ARG A 346 -29.54 18.74 -15.54
C ARG A 346 -29.26 17.26 -15.80
N GLY A 347 -29.70 16.35 -14.92
CA GLY A 347 -29.60 14.91 -15.13
C GLY A 347 -28.31 14.30 -14.62
N TYR A 348 -27.54 15.00 -13.79
CA TYR A 348 -26.36 14.45 -13.11
C TYR A 348 -26.80 13.58 -11.92
N ASP A 349 -27.36 12.42 -12.24
CA ASP A 349 -27.98 11.48 -11.31
C ASP A 349 -27.16 10.18 -11.19
N LEU A 350 -27.65 9.23 -10.41
CA LEU A 350 -27.03 7.92 -10.18
C LEU A 350 -26.88 7.11 -11.47
N ARG A 351 -27.77 7.32 -12.45
CA ARG A 351 -27.69 6.63 -13.75
C ARG A 351 -26.52 7.18 -14.56
N HIS A 352 -26.33 8.50 -14.56
CA HIS A 352 -25.13 9.10 -15.12
C HIS A 352 -23.87 8.68 -14.35
N PHE A 353 -23.95 8.53 -13.02
CA PHE A 353 -22.85 8.01 -12.20
C PHE A 353 -22.39 6.61 -12.63
N PHE A 354 -23.30 5.72 -13.01
CA PHE A 354 -22.94 4.43 -13.59
C PHE A 354 -22.24 4.56 -14.96
N THR A 355 -22.72 5.45 -15.84
CA THR A 355 -22.02 5.76 -17.10
C THR A 355 -20.61 6.29 -16.83
N MET A 356 -20.47 7.23 -15.90
CA MET A 356 -19.17 7.79 -15.48
C MET A 356 -18.21 6.72 -14.95
N GLY A 357 -18.75 5.66 -14.32
CA GLY A 357 -17.99 4.53 -13.79
C GLY A 357 -17.23 3.72 -14.84
N ILE A 358 -17.55 3.88 -16.13
CA ILE A 358 -16.77 3.28 -17.23
C ILE A 358 -15.31 3.74 -17.18
N THR A 359 -15.07 5.03 -16.88
CA THR A 359 -13.72 5.61 -16.85
C THR A 359 -12.83 4.95 -15.79
N PRO A 360 -13.15 4.99 -14.47
CA PRO A 360 -12.34 4.30 -13.47
C PRO A 360 -12.37 2.78 -13.64
N GLY A 361 -13.47 2.22 -14.15
CA GLY A 361 -13.59 0.79 -14.43
C GLY A 361 -12.57 0.31 -15.46
N VAL A 362 -12.38 1.04 -16.56
CA VAL A 362 -11.40 0.72 -17.61
C VAL A 362 -9.96 0.82 -17.09
N VAL A 363 -9.64 1.87 -16.33
CA VAL A 363 -8.32 2.00 -15.68
C VAL A 363 -8.03 0.79 -14.81
N SER A 364 -8.97 0.44 -13.92
CA SER A 364 -8.83 -0.68 -13.01
C SER A 364 -8.76 -2.03 -13.74
N ALA A 365 -9.60 -2.24 -14.76
CA ALA A 365 -9.65 -3.50 -15.51
C ALA A 365 -8.35 -3.76 -16.28
N ILE A 366 -7.80 -2.75 -16.96
CA ILE A 366 -6.56 -2.89 -17.74
C ILE A 366 -5.38 -3.15 -16.82
N ILE A 367 -5.20 -2.34 -15.78
CA ILE A 367 -4.04 -2.44 -14.88
C ILE A 367 -4.09 -3.72 -14.04
N ARG A 368 -5.26 -4.05 -13.45
CA ARG A 368 -5.42 -5.29 -12.68
C ARG A 368 -5.38 -6.53 -13.57
N GLY A 369 -5.91 -6.45 -14.78
CA GLY A 369 -5.85 -7.52 -15.77
C GLY A 369 -4.41 -7.82 -16.18
N TYR A 370 -3.63 -6.77 -16.51
CA TYR A 370 -2.21 -6.90 -16.78
C TYR A 370 -1.45 -7.50 -15.59
N TRP A 371 -1.68 -6.98 -14.38
CA TRP A 371 -1.07 -7.50 -13.17
C TRP A 371 -1.38 -8.99 -12.96
N LEU A 372 -2.65 -9.40 -13.09
CA LEU A 372 -3.08 -10.78 -12.93
C LEU A 372 -2.42 -11.71 -13.97
N LEU A 373 -2.34 -11.27 -15.22
CA LEU A 373 -1.67 -12.03 -16.29
C LEU A 373 -0.17 -12.15 -16.04
N LYS A 374 0.49 -11.08 -15.59
CA LYS A 374 1.92 -11.09 -15.24
C LYS A 374 2.18 -12.05 -14.08
N SER A 375 1.40 -11.97 -13.00
CA SER A 375 1.52 -12.87 -11.84
C SER A 375 1.26 -14.34 -12.20
N TYR A 376 0.32 -14.62 -13.12
CA TYR A 376 0.07 -15.98 -13.60
C TYR A 376 1.25 -16.52 -14.42
N ALA A 377 1.79 -15.70 -15.32
CA ALA A 377 2.91 -16.11 -16.18
C ALA A 377 4.22 -16.34 -15.39
N THR A 378 4.44 -15.63 -14.28
CA THR A 378 5.66 -15.74 -13.48
C THR A 378 5.59 -16.84 -12.41
N GLY A 379 4.43 -17.48 -12.18
CA GLY A 379 4.28 -18.55 -11.17
C GLY A 379 4.59 -18.09 -9.74
N GLY A 380 4.45 -16.79 -9.46
CA GLY A 380 5.17 -16.09 -8.40
C GLY A 380 5.04 -16.66 -6.97
N THR A 381 6.19 -16.74 -6.30
CA THR A 381 6.29 -17.02 -4.85
C THR A 381 5.59 -15.93 -4.03
N ALA A 382 5.37 -16.17 -2.72
CA ALA A 382 4.68 -15.21 -1.85
C ALA A 382 5.41 -13.85 -1.74
N ALA A 383 6.76 -13.85 -1.81
CA ALA A 383 7.57 -12.63 -1.79
C ALA A 383 7.39 -11.81 -3.08
N GLN A 384 7.41 -12.48 -4.24
CA GLN A 384 7.20 -11.85 -5.54
C GLN A 384 5.81 -11.21 -5.64
N ARG A 385 4.78 -11.87 -5.12
CA ARG A 385 3.42 -11.32 -5.06
C ARG A 385 3.31 -10.04 -4.21
N LYS A 386 4.09 -9.90 -3.13
CA LYS A 386 4.13 -8.67 -2.32
C LYS A 386 4.73 -7.49 -3.10
N LEU A 387 5.86 -7.73 -3.79
CA LEU A 387 6.51 -6.73 -4.63
C LEU A 387 5.59 -6.29 -5.78
N GLU A 388 4.95 -7.25 -6.44
CA GLU A 388 3.98 -7.01 -7.50
C GLU A 388 2.76 -6.23 -7.00
N HIS A 389 2.38 -6.36 -5.72
CA HIS A 389 1.28 -5.60 -5.13
C HIS A 389 1.63 -4.11 -4.93
N ALA A 390 2.86 -3.80 -4.49
CA ALA A 390 3.34 -2.41 -4.40
C ALA A 390 3.42 -1.73 -5.78
N LYS A 391 3.83 -2.49 -6.81
CA LYS A 391 3.75 -2.01 -8.20
C LYS A 391 2.30 -1.75 -8.62
N LEU A 392 1.38 -2.68 -8.34
CA LEU A 392 -0.04 -2.53 -8.70
C LEU A 392 -0.67 -1.26 -8.11
N THR A 393 -0.48 -0.99 -6.83
CA THR A 393 -1.11 0.17 -6.18
C THR A 393 -0.59 1.50 -6.74
N SER A 394 0.71 1.60 -7.01
CA SER A 394 1.30 2.77 -7.65
C SER A 394 0.82 2.94 -9.11
N MET A 395 0.74 1.85 -9.88
CA MET A 395 0.22 1.87 -11.25
C MET A 395 -1.23 2.34 -11.30
N LEU A 396 -2.10 1.82 -10.41
CA LEU A 396 -3.49 2.26 -10.29
C LEU A 396 -3.60 3.73 -9.93
N LEU A 397 -2.79 4.22 -8.98
CA LEU A 397 -2.78 5.62 -8.59
C LEU A 397 -2.44 6.53 -9.78
N LEU A 398 -1.39 6.21 -10.54
CA LEU A 398 -1.03 7.04 -11.70
C LEU A 398 -2.07 6.90 -12.83
N GLY A 399 -2.58 5.71 -13.10
CA GLY A 399 -3.62 5.49 -14.11
C GLY A 399 -4.87 6.32 -13.82
N HIS A 400 -5.33 6.35 -12.56
CA HIS A 400 -6.43 7.21 -12.15
C HIS A 400 -6.03 8.69 -12.13
N THR A 401 -4.78 9.05 -11.83
CA THR A 401 -4.29 10.43 -11.94
C THR A 401 -4.41 10.92 -13.39
N ILE A 402 -3.94 10.15 -14.36
CA ILE A 402 -4.01 10.48 -15.78
C ILE A 402 -5.48 10.64 -16.22
N ALA A 403 -6.35 9.69 -15.86
CA ALA A 403 -7.76 9.77 -16.18
C ALA A 403 -8.45 10.97 -15.50
N THR A 404 -8.03 11.33 -14.28
CA THR A 404 -8.52 12.52 -13.57
C THR A 404 -8.08 13.81 -14.29
N SER A 405 -6.81 13.89 -14.70
CA SER A 405 -6.33 14.99 -15.55
C SER A 405 -7.14 15.07 -16.86
N GLY A 406 -7.43 13.91 -17.47
CA GLY A 406 -8.30 13.78 -18.63
C GLY A 406 -9.70 14.35 -18.40
N THR A 407 -10.36 14.04 -17.28
CA THR A 407 -11.69 14.61 -16.98
C THR A 407 -11.63 16.13 -16.77
N LEU A 408 -10.56 16.66 -16.18
CA LEU A 408 -10.39 18.10 -15.99
C LEU A 408 -10.17 18.81 -17.33
N LEU A 409 -9.32 18.26 -18.20
CA LEU A 409 -9.09 18.77 -19.56
C LEU A 409 -10.37 18.72 -20.40
N LYS A 410 -11.10 17.60 -20.36
CA LYS A 410 -12.42 17.46 -21.00
C LYS A 410 -13.36 18.57 -20.53
N THR A 411 -13.50 18.73 -19.22
CA THR A 411 -14.42 19.71 -18.63
C THR A 411 -14.06 21.13 -19.02
N GLY A 412 -12.78 21.51 -18.90
CA GLY A 412 -12.33 22.86 -19.17
C GLY A 412 -12.27 23.21 -20.65
N LEU A 413 -11.62 22.37 -21.46
CA LEU A 413 -11.30 22.69 -22.84
C LEU A 413 -12.39 22.25 -23.83
N LEU A 414 -13.02 21.10 -23.62
CA LEU A 414 -13.99 20.55 -24.58
C LEU A 414 -15.43 20.92 -24.25
N PHE A 415 -15.74 21.14 -22.97
CA PHE A 415 -17.09 21.48 -22.51
C PHE A 415 -17.18 22.89 -21.90
N GLY A 416 -16.17 23.74 -22.12
CA GLY A 416 -16.20 25.15 -21.78
C GLY A 416 -16.46 25.43 -20.30
N MET A 417 -15.86 24.64 -19.40
CA MET A 417 -16.09 24.69 -17.96
C MET A 417 -17.54 24.35 -17.54
N ASN A 418 -18.27 23.54 -18.32
CA ASN A 418 -19.56 22.99 -17.87
C ASN A 418 -19.33 21.98 -16.75
N PRO A 419 -19.77 22.24 -15.50
CA PRO A 419 -19.53 21.31 -14.39
C PRO A 419 -20.20 19.95 -14.56
N ALA A 420 -21.27 19.86 -15.36
CA ALA A 420 -21.92 18.58 -15.67
C ALA A 420 -21.02 17.64 -16.50
N ALA A 421 -19.92 18.12 -17.05
CA ALA A 421 -18.93 17.30 -17.75
C ALA A 421 -17.92 16.64 -16.81
N LEU A 422 -17.82 17.06 -15.54
CA LEU A 422 -16.92 16.41 -14.58
C LEU A 422 -17.28 14.94 -14.41
N ASN A 423 -16.29 14.06 -14.46
CA ASN A 423 -16.48 12.66 -14.10
C ASN A 423 -16.28 12.48 -12.58
N TYR A 424 -17.36 12.66 -11.82
CA TYR A 424 -17.32 12.54 -10.36
C TYR A 424 -16.94 11.14 -9.89
N ASN A 425 -17.32 10.10 -10.63
CA ASN A 425 -16.95 8.72 -10.30
C ASN A 425 -15.42 8.52 -10.38
N GLN A 426 -14.78 9.05 -11.43
CA GLN A 426 -13.32 9.05 -11.55
C GLN A 426 -12.63 9.85 -10.44
N ILE A 427 -13.20 10.99 -10.03
CA ILE A 427 -12.68 11.77 -8.90
C ILE A 427 -12.77 10.95 -7.61
N LEU A 428 -13.90 10.30 -7.34
CA LEU A 428 -14.06 9.42 -6.18
C LEU A 428 -13.08 8.24 -6.20
N ALA A 429 -12.76 7.70 -7.36
CA ALA A 429 -11.81 6.58 -7.50
C ALA A 429 -10.37 6.94 -7.07
N MET A 430 -10.01 8.24 -7.03
CA MET A 430 -8.70 8.68 -6.54
C MET A 430 -8.50 8.38 -5.05
N ALA A 431 -9.55 8.51 -4.23
CA ALA A 431 -9.46 8.29 -2.78
C ALA A 431 -9.03 6.85 -2.42
N PRO A 432 -9.71 5.77 -2.85
CA PRO A 432 -9.27 4.42 -2.55
C PRO A 432 -7.94 4.06 -3.21
N ALA A 433 -7.62 4.59 -4.40
CA ALA A 433 -6.32 4.37 -5.04
C ALA A 433 -5.16 4.99 -4.21
N THR A 434 -5.37 6.21 -3.71
CA THR A 434 -4.41 6.93 -2.87
C THR A 434 -4.23 6.23 -1.53
N ILE A 435 -5.32 5.85 -0.87
CA ILE A 435 -5.29 5.09 0.40
C ILE A 435 -4.56 3.76 0.22
N ALA A 436 -4.85 3.01 -0.84
CA ALA A 436 -4.20 1.73 -1.11
C ALA A 436 -2.69 1.89 -1.33
N TRP A 437 -2.28 2.93 -2.08
CA TRP A 437 -0.87 3.24 -2.28
C TRP A 437 -0.17 3.62 -0.96
N PHE A 438 -0.75 4.54 -0.17
CA PHE A 438 -0.18 4.93 1.13
C PHE A 438 -0.06 3.74 2.08
N LYS A 439 -1.12 2.93 2.18
CA LYS A 439 -1.12 1.74 3.03
C LYS A 439 -0.01 0.78 2.65
N GLU A 440 0.19 0.54 1.35
CA GLU A 440 1.25 -0.36 0.87
C GLU A 440 2.65 0.26 1.03
N ALA A 441 2.79 1.57 0.84
CA ALA A 441 4.04 2.28 1.07
C ALA A 441 4.48 2.17 2.55
N ILE A 442 3.58 2.43 3.49
CA ILE A 442 3.83 2.28 4.93
C ILE A 442 4.11 0.83 5.30
N ALA A 443 3.32 -0.12 4.78
CA ALA A 443 3.53 -1.55 5.05
C ALA A 443 4.88 -2.03 4.52
N ARG A 444 5.33 -1.52 3.37
CA ARG A 444 6.65 -1.83 2.81
C ARG A 444 7.76 -1.24 3.67
N ASP A 445 7.65 0.01 4.06
CA ASP A 445 8.63 0.67 4.93
C ASP A 445 8.79 -0.07 6.27
N HIS A 446 7.68 -0.47 6.88
CA HIS A 446 7.71 -1.26 8.10
C HIS A 446 8.40 -2.62 7.92
N ARG A 447 8.14 -3.33 6.80
CA ARG A 447 8.80 -4.60 6.49
C ARG A 447 10.31 -4.43 6.30
N ILE A 448 10.72 -3.36 5.63
CA ILE A 448 12.14 -3.02 5.44
C ILE A 448 12.81 -2.77 6.78
N ASN A 449 12.21 -1.93 7.63
CA ASN A 449 12.76 -1.62 8.94
C ASN A 449 12.83 -2.86 9.85
N GLN A 450 11.84 -3.75 9.80
CA GLN A 450 11.88 -5.02 10.53
C GLN A 450 12.97 -5.97 10.03
N ALA A 451 13.19 -6.04 8.72
CA ALA A 451 14.25 -6.88 8.15
C ALA A 451 15.63 -6.36 8.57
N LEU A 452 15.85 -5.04 8.45
CA LEU A 452 17.07 -4.38 8.91
C LEU A 452 17.31 -4.57 10.41
N GLN A 453 16.25 -4.48 11.22
CA GLN A 453 16.36 -4.71 12.67
C GLN A 453 16.71 -6.16 12.99
N LYS A 454 16.10 -7.15 12.32
CA LYS A 454 16.46 -8.56 12.51
C LYS A 454 17.89 -8.85 12.09
N GLU A 455 18.35 -8.25 11.01
CA GLU A 455 19.74 -8.36 10.57
C GLU A 455 20.66 -7.79 11.63
N TRP A 456 20.36 -6.60 12.17
CA TRP A 456 21.09 -6.00 13.28
C TRP A 456 21.11 -6.88 14.54
N GLU A 457 19.97 -7.43 14.93
CA GLU A 457 19.86 -8.36 16.06
C GLU A 457 20.66 -9.64 15.82
N SER A 458 20.66 -10.19 14.61
CA SER A 458 21.47 -11.38 14.27
C SER A 458 22.97 -11.10 14.40
N LEU A 459 23.42 -9.91 13.96
CA LEU A 459 24.81 -9.49 14.08
C LEU A 459 25.22 -9.33 15.55
N LEU A 460 24.33 -8.82 16.40
CA LEU A 460 24.56 -8.72 17.84
C LEU A 460 24.59 -10.09 18.52
N THR A 461 23.64 -10.98 18.21
CA THR A 461 23.54 -12.29 18.86
C THR A 461 24.70 -13.21 18.47
N GLU A 462 25.15 -13.16 17.22
CA GLU A 462 26.38 -13.85 16.79
C GLU A 462 27.61 -13.32 17.52
N SER A 463 27.63 -12.02 17.89
CA SER A 463 28.73 -11.44 18.66
C SER A 463 28.72 -11.83 20.14
N GLU A 464 27.54 -12.06 20.73
CA GLU A 464 27.38 -12.44 22.15
C GLU A 464 27.51 -13.96 22.38
N GLY A 465 27.14 -14.80 21.41
CA GLY A 465 27.21 -16.26 21.52
C GLY A 465 28.62 -16.86 21.41
N GLN A 466 29.64 -16.03 21.18
CA GLN A 466 31.06 -16.44 21.06
C GLN A 466 31.95 -15.89 22.20
N SER A 467 31.38 -15.18 23.18
CA SER A 467 32.05 -14.88 24.46
C SER A 467 31.88 -16.02 25.45
#